data_AF-A0A2K9BZW6-F1
#
_entry.id   AF-A0A2K9BZW6-F1
#
_cell.length_a   1.000
_cell.length_b   1.000
_cell.length_c   1.000
_cell.angle_alpha   90.00
_cell.angle_beta   90.00
_cell.angle_gamma   90.00
#
_symmetry.space_group_name_H-M   'P 1'
#
loop_
_entity.id
_entity.type
_entity.pdbx_description
1 polymer ?
#
loop_
_entity_poly.entity_id
_entity_poly.type
_entity_poly.pdbx_seq_one_letter_code
_entity_poly.pdbx_strand_id
1 'polypeptide(L)'
;MIQEKYILVLQVVASVFMGLDYFLTEDQRGRLNGFLKRHLHQLQRSEQEFLTSTYLKARTNRSAIAKVFAIFSISLAIALYVIPVAETWLNVWVILLLVLISMLALFSSANVLFASICEDGVPFAFSLLKLSLARFLIRCPKGTGFGVGFLFLAISFICRGMNIDW
;
A
#
# COMPACT_ATOMS: atom_id res chain seq x y z
N MET A 1 -21.48 12.71 -1.66
CA MET A 1 -21.63 13.85 -0.73
C MET A 1 -21.60 13.34 0.71
N ILE A 2 -20.59 13.74 1.47
CA ILE A 2 -20.40 13.39 2.89
C ILE A 2 -21.36 14.27 3.72
N GLN A 3 -22.08 13.69 4.69
CA GLN A 3 -23.01 14.49 5.51
C GLN A 3 -22.25 15.45 6.42
N GLU A 4 -22.65 16.72 6.46
CA GLU A 4 -21.98 17.78 7.23
C GLU A 4 -21.85 17.46 8.72
N LYS A 5 -22.81 16.72 9.28
CA LYS A 5 -22.76 16.27 10.68
C LYS A 5 -21.48 15.49 11.01
N TYR A 6 -20.96 14.68 10.08
CA TYR A 6 -19.72 13.93 10.31
C TYR A 6 -18.49 14.84 10.30
N ILE A 7 -18.50 15.85 9.42
CA ILE A 7 -17.44 16.87 9.36
C ILE A 7 -17.41 17.67 10.67
N LEU A 8 -18.59 18.05 11.18
CA LEU A 8 -18.71 18.75 12.45
C LEU A 8 -18.21 17.90 13.62
N VAL A 9 -18.58 16.61 13.68
CA VAL A 9 -18.08 15.69 14.71
C VAL A 9 -16.56 15.59 14.69
N LEU A 10 -15.95 15.46 13.50
CA LEU A 10 -14.48 15.44 13.36
C LEU A 10 -13.84 16.73 13.89
N GLN A 11 -14.44 17.89 13.60
CA GLN A 11 -13.95 19.18 14.10
C GLN A 11 -14.09 19.30 15.61
N VAL A 12 -15.22 18.88 16.19
CA VAL A 12 -15.42 18.88 17.65
C VAL A 12 -14.39 17.99 18.34
N VAL A 13 -14.18 16.77 17.84
CA VAL A 13 -13.17 15.85 18.39
C VAL A 13 -11.77 16.47 18.27
N ALA A 14 -11.44 17.07 17.13
CA ALA A 14 -10.17 17.76 16.93
C ALA A 14 -9.97 18.89 17.95
N SER A 15 -10.99 19.73 18.16
CA SER A 15 -10.97 20.83 19.13
C SER A 15 -10.79 20.32 20.56
N VAL A 16 -11.42 19.21 20.94
CA VAL A 16 -11.23 18.59 22.26
C VAL A 16 -9.78 18.13 22.43
N PHE A 17 -9.23 17.38 21.47
CA PHE A 17 -7.87 16.86 21.58
C PHE A 17 -6.79 17.95 21.55
N MET A 18 -6.97 19.00 20.75
CA MET A 18 -6.07 20.15 20.76
C MET A 18 -6.25 21.04 21.98
N GLY A 19 -7.49 21.19 22.45
CA GLY A 19 -7.86 22.02 23.60
C GLY A 19 -7.46 21.43 24.94
N LEU A 20 -7.46 20.09 25.06
CA LEU A 20 -7.01 19.37 26.25
C LEU A 20 -5.61 19.78 26.68
N ASP A 21 -4.76 20.18 25.74
CA ASP A 21 -3.41 20.67 26.01
C ASP A 21 -3.37 21.92 26.90
N TYR A 22 -4.44 22.73 26.89
CA TYR A 22 -4.58 23.94 27.70
C TYR A 22 -5.18 23.67 29.09
N PHE A 23 -5.90 22.56 29.26
CA PHE A 23 -6.61 22.23 30.50
C PHE A 23 -5.86 21.20 31.36
N LEU A 24 -4.90 20.47 30.80
CA LEU A 24 -4.12 19.46 31.50
C LEU A 24 -2.84 20.06 32.09
N THR A 25 -2.45 19.60 33.29
CA THR A 25 -1.14 19.91 33.85
C THR A 25 -0.02 19.17 33.11
N GLU A 26 1.23 19.62 33.23
CA GLU A 26 2.39 19.01 32.55
C GLU A 26 2.50 17.50 32.85
N ASP A 27 2.27 17.09 34.10
CA ASP A 27 2.29 15.68 34.50
C ASP A 27 1.18 14.85 33.83
N GLN A 28 -0.03 15.40 33.75
CA GLN A 28 -1.17 14.73 33.11
C GLN A 28 -0.95 14.61 31.59
N ARG A 29 -0.43 15.67 30.97
CA ARG A 29 -0.03 15.70 29.57
C ARG A 29 1.07 14.66 29.28
N GLY A 30 2.06 14.56 30.16
CA GLY A 30 3.13 13.56 30.09
C GLY A 30 2.60 12.14 30.14
N ARG A 31 1.67 11.84 31.07
CA ARG A 31 1.03 10.52 31.18
C ARG A 31 0.19 10.18 29.95
N LEU A 32 -0.61 11.11 29.46
CA LEU A 32 -1.45 10.93 28.26
C LEU A 32 -0.59 10.66 27.02
N ASN A 33 0.42 11.51 26.77
CA ASN A 33 1.34 11.35 25.65
C ASN A 33 2.15 10.05 25.78
N GLY A 34 2.60 9.69 26.98
CA GLY A 34 3.27 8.42 27.23
C GLY A 34 2.39 7.20 26.97
N PHE A 35 1.10 7.27 27.31
CA PHE A 35 0.12 6.21 27.01
C PHE A 35 -0.10 6.06 25.49
N LEU A 36 -0.35 7.17 24.79
CA LEU A 36 -0.53 7.19 23.33
C LEU A 36 0.72 6.72 22.59
N LYS A 37 1.89 7.20 23.00
CA LYS A 37 3.18 6.83 22.39
C LYS A 37 3.48 5.34 22.54
N ARG A 38 3.14 4.72 23.68
CA ARG A 38 3.25 3.26 23.86
C ARG A 38 2.39 2.49 22.85
N HIS A 39 1.13 2.88 22.67
CA HIS A 39 0.23 2.26 21.69
C HIS A 39 0.74 2.43 20.27
N LEU A 40 1.22 3.63 19.91
CA LEU A 40 1.77 3.89 18.59
C LEU A 40 3.09 3.15 18.31
N HIS A 41 3.93 2.95 19.32
CA HIS A 41 5.14 2.14 19.17
C HIS A 41 4.81 0.66 18.96
N GLN A 42 3.79 0.13 19.66
CA GLN A 42 3.31 -1.23 19.43
C GLN A 42 2.76 -1.39 18.01
N LEU A 43 1.95 -0.42 17.55
CA LEU A 43 1.46 -0.38 16.16
C LEU A 43 2.60 -0.29 15.15
N GLN A 44 3.61 0.56 15.37
CA GLN A 44 4.77 0.64 14.48
C GLN A 44 5.49 -0.69 14.36
N ARG A 45 5.68 -1.40 15.48
CA ARG A 45 6.38 -2.68 15.49
C ARG A 45 5.60 -3.74 14.73
N SER A 46 4.30 -3.89 14.99
CA SER A 46 3.45 -4.87 14.30
C SER A 46 3.37 -4.60 12.79
N GLU A 47 3.22 -3.34 12.40
CA GLU A 47 3.15 -2.95 10.99
C GLU A 47 4.52 -3.11 10.31
N GLN A 48 5.63 -2.83 11.00
CA GLN A 48 6.97 -3.07 10.44
C GLN A 48 7.27 -4.56 10.24
N GLU A 49 6.83 -5.42 11.15
CA GLU A 49 6.92 -6.89 10.99
C GLU A 49 6.06 -7.37 9.81
N PHE A 50 4.86 -6.82 9.65
CA PHE A 50 3.99 -7.08 8.49
C PHE A 50 4.61 -6.64 7.16
N LEU A 51 5.16 -5.42 7.10
CA LEU A 51 5.82 -4.90 5.89
C LEU A 51 7.05 -5.74 5.53
N THR A 52 7.82 -6.16 6.52
CA THR A 52 9.02 -6.98 6.30
C THR A 52 8.66 -8.36 5.76
N SER A 53 7.68 -9.02 6.37
CA SER A 53 7.21 -10.34 5.91
C SER A 53 6.58 -10.27 4.51
N THR A 54 5.75 -9.25 4.25
CA THR A 54 5.15 -9.02 2.93
C THR A 54 6.20 -8.74 1.86
N TYR A 55 7.21 -7.93 2.17
CA TYR A 55 8.33 -7.66 1.26
C TYR A 55 9.14 -8.92 0.93
N LEU A 56 9.41 -9.77 1.93
CA LEU A 56 10.10 -11.05 1.71
C LEU A 56 9.26 -11.98 0.81
N LYS A 57 7.95 -12.07 1.02
CA LYS A 57 7.03 -12.83 0.17
C LYS A 57 7.04 -12.32 -1.27
N ALA A 58 6.93 -11.00 -1.46
CA ALA A 58 6.97 -10.36 -2.77
C ALA A 58 8.30 -10.58 -3.49
N ARG A 59 9.44 -10.54 -2.76
CA ARG A 59 10.77 -10.80 -3.31
C ARG A 59 10.90 -12.22 -3.87
N THR A 60 10.34 -13.21 -3.19
CA THR A 60 10.36 -14.61 -3.64
C THR A 60 9.60 -14.78 -4.95
N ASN A 61 8.40 -14.20 -5.04
CA ASN A 61 7.56 -14.26 -6.25
C ASN A 61 8.19 -13.54 -7.45
N ARG A 62 8.94 -12.45 -7.22
CA ARG A 62 9.59 -11.67 -8.28
C ARG A 62 10.52 -12.51 -9.16
N SER A 63 11.19 -13.51 -8.58
CA SER A 63 12.07 -14.42 -9.33
C SER A 63 11.30 -15.35 -10.27
N ALA A 64 10.13 -15.83 -9.87
CA ALA A 64 9.27 -16.68 -10.70
C ALA A 64 8.69 -15.89 -11.87
N ILE A 65 8.21 -14.67 -11.60
CA ILE A 65 7.69 -13.75 -12.62
C ILE A 65 8.75 -13.38 -13.65
N ALA A 66 9.97 -13.04 -13.19
CA ALA A 66 11.08 -12.70 -14.08
C ALA A 66 11.46 -13.86 -15.01
N LYS A 67 11.44 -15.10 -14.51
CA LYS A 67 11.69 -16.30 -15.33
C LYS A 67 10.62 -16.49 -16.39
N VAL A 68 9.34 -16.35 -16.06
CA VAL A 68 8.24 -16.50 -17.04
C VAL A 68 8.34 -15.44 -18.13
N PHE A 69 8.64 -14.18 -17.76
CA PHE A 69 8.88 -13.11 -18.72
C PHE A 69 10.07 -13.39 -19.62
N ALA A 70 11.18 -13.89 -19.07
CA ALA A 70 12.36 -14.25 -19.86
C ALA A 70 12.08 -15.38 -20.86
N ILE A 71 11.38 -16.43 -20.43
CA ILE A 71 10.99 -17.56 -21.30
C ILE A 71 10.07 -17.07 -22.43
N PHE A 72 9.10 -16.20 -22.12
CA PHE A 72 8.23 -15.61 -23.12
C PHE A 72 9.02 -14.78 -24.14
N SER A 73 9.88 -13.86 -23.69
CA SER A 73 10.70 -13.02 -24.57
C SER A 73 11.62 -13.84 -25.47
N ILE A 74 12.23 -14.91 -24.95
CA ILE A 74 13.05 -15.83 -25.74
C ILE A 74 12.20 -16.55 -26.78
N SER A 75 11.03 -17.07 -26.41
CA SER A 75 10.13 -17.74 -27.36
C SER A 75 9.66 -16.81 -28.48
N LEU A 76 9.38 -15.55 -28.16
CA LEU A 76 8.97 -14.53 -29.12
C LEU A 76 10.13 -14.16 -30.06
N ALA A 77 11.34 -13.99 -29.52
CA ALA A 77 12.53 -13.69 -30.31
C ALA A 77 12.84 -14.84 -31.29
N ILE A 78 12.75 -16.09 -30.83
CA ILE A 78 12.90 -17.28 -31.69
C ILE A 78 11.83 -17.29 -32.78
N ALA A 79 10.58 -16.98 -32.45
CA ALA A 79 9.51 -16.94 -33.44
C ALA A 79 9.75 -15.87 -34.52
N LEU A 80 10.15 -14.68 -34.12
CA LEU A 80 10.44 -13.58 -35.05
C LEU A 80 11.64 -13.88 -35.96
N TYR A 81 12.65 -14.61 -35.47
CA TYR A 81 13.84 -14.94 -36.25
C TYR A 81 13.68 -16.17 -37.15
N VAL A 82 12.98 -17.21 -36.68
CA VAL A 82 12.97 -18.52 -37.33
C VAL A 82 11.80 -18.68 -38.29
N ILE A 83 10.61 -18.11 -38.01
CA ILE A 83 9.47 -18.15 -38.93
C ILE A 83 9.81 -17.64 -40.34
N PRO A 84 10.53 -16.51 -40.54
CA PRO A 84 10.85 -16.02 -41.89
C PRO A 84 11.86 -16.88 -42.66
N VAL A 85 12.62 -17.76 -41.99
CA VAL A 85 13.66 -18.61 -42.60
C VAL A 85 13.28 -20.09 -42.55
N ALA A 86 12.04 -20.41 -42.13
CA ALA A 86 11.59 -21.78 -41.96
C ALA A 86 11.34 -22.45 -43.33
N GLU A 87 12.18 -23.42 -43.67
CA GLU A 87 12.07 -24.19 -44.93
C GLU A 87 10.89 -25.18 -44.93
N THR A 88 10.40 -25.58 -43.75
CA THR A 88 9.31 -26.55 -43.61
C THR A 88 8.16 -26.02 -42.76
N TRP A 89 6.94 -26.30 -43.19
CA TRP A 89 5.71 -25.97 -42.45
C TRP A 89 5.69 -26.56 -41.05
N LEU A 90 6.31 -27.73 -40.84
CA LEU A 90 6.37 -28.39 -39.55
C LEU A 90 7.15 -27.55 -38.51
N ASN A 91 8.23 -26.90 -38.91
CA ASN A 91 8.99 -25.98 -38.03
C ASN A 91 8.15 -24.76 -37.62
N VAL A 92 7.36 -24.21 -38.55
CA VAL A 92 6.47 -23.07 -38.27
C VAL A 92 5.41 -23.45 -37.23
N TRP A 93 4.79 -24.62 -37.35
CA TRP A 93 3.81 -25.12 -36.37
C TRP A 93 4.40 -25.36 -34.99
N VAL A 94 5.60 -25.94 -34.90
CA VAL A 94 6.29 -26.17 -33.63
C VAL A 94 6.60 -24.85 -32.92
N ILE A 95 7.03 -23.83 -33.66
CA ILE A 95 7.33 -22.49 -33.12
C ILE A 95 6.06 -21.78 -32.65
N LEU A 96 4.98 -21.84 -33.43
CA LEU A 96 3.67 -21.31 -33.04
C LEU A 96 3.15 -21.96 -31.77
N LEU A 97 3.30 -23.28 -31.64
CA LEU A 97 2.92 -24.01 -30.43
C LEU A 97 3.75 -23.58 -29.22
N LEU A 98 5.06 -23.36 -29.39
CA LEU A 98 5.94 -22.84 -28.34
C LEU A 98 5.52 -21.43 -27.86
N VAL A 99 5.18 -20.54 -28.79
CA VAL A 99 4.67 -19.18 -28.47
C VAL A 99 3.31 -19.24 -27.78
N LEU A 100 2.43 -20.16 -28.21
CA LEU A 100 1.14 -20.35 -27.57
C LEU A 100 1.29 -20.81 -26.11
N ILE A 101 2.15 -21.81 -25.86
CA ILE A 101 2.45 -22.31 -24.51
C ILE A 101 3.06 -21.22 -23.63
N SER A 102 3.98 -20.41 -24.17
CA SER A 102 4.59 -19.32 -23.41
C SER A 102 3.60 -18.19 -23.12
N MET A 103 2.67 -17.89 -24.03
CA MET A 103 1.56 -16.96 -23.78
C MET A 103 0.62 -17.45 -22.67
N LEU A 104 0.24 -18.73 -22.68
CA LEU A 104 -0.57 -19.34 -21.62
C LEU A 104 0.13 -19.24 -20.25
N ALA A 105 1.43 -19.51 -20.20
CA ALA A 105 2.23 -19.37 -18.99
C ALA A 105 2.30 -17.92 -18.49
N LEU A 106 2.41 -16.95 -19.41
CA LEU A 106 2.42 -15.53 -19.09
C LEU A 106 1.06 -15.06 -18.56
N PHE A 107 -0.05 -15.46 -19.19
CA PHE A 107 -1.40 -15.16 -18.72
C PHE A 107 -1.68 -15.73 -17.32
N SER A 108 -1.29 -16.99 -17.09
CA SER A 108 -1.40 -17.63 -15.77
C SER A 108 -0.62 -16.85 -14.70
N SER A 109 0.60 -16.42 -15.02
CA SER A 109 1.45 -15.65 -14.11
C SER A 109 0.94 -14.21 -13.89
N ALA A 110 0.33 -13.60 -14.91
CA ALA A 110 -0.30 -12.29 -14.80
C ALA A 110 -1.49 -12.31 -13.83
N ASN A 111 -2.30 -13.37 -13.86
CA ASN A 111 -3.41 -13.52 -12.91
C ASN A 111 -2.90 -13.63 -11.47
N VAL A 112 -1.83 -14.41 -11.24
CA VAL A 112 -1.17 -14.51 -9.92
C VAL A 112 -0.59 -13.16 -9.47
N LEU A 113 -0.03 -12.38 -10.39
CA LEU A 113 0.45 -11.03 -10.14
C LEU A 113 -0.67 -10.08 -9.71
N PHE A 114 -1.78 -10.06 -10.44
CA PHE A 114 -2.94 -9.22 -10.11
C PHE A 114 -3.53 -9.62 -8.75
N ALA A 115 -3.70 -10.92 -8.50
CA ALA A 115 -4.14 -11.42 -7.20
C ALA A 115 -3.20 -10.98 -6.07
N SER A 116 -1.88 -11.13 -6.24
CA SER A 116 -0.90 -10.69 -5.23
C SER A 116 -0.88 -9.16 -5.05
N ILE A 117 -1.10 -8.36 -6.09
CA ILE A 117 -1.20 -6.89 -5.95
C ILE A 117 -2.45 -6.51 -5.14
N CYS A 118 -3.60 -7.15 -5.40
CA CYS A 118 -4.82 -6.88 -4.66
C CYS A 118 -4.75 -7.39 -3.21
N GLU A 119 -4.25 -8.61 -3.01
CA GLU A 119 -4.20 -9.25 -1.70
C GLU A 119 -3.05 -8.76 -0.81
N ASP A 120 -1.86 -8.52 -1.37
CA ASP A 120 -0.69 -8.10 -0.61
C ASP A 120 -0.40 -6.59 -0.77
N GLY A 121 -0.64 -6.02 -1.96
CA GLY A 121 -0.31 -4.62 -2.25
C GLY A 121 -1.20 -3.60 -1.55
N VAL A 122 -2.52 -3.83 -1.52
CA VAL A 122 -3.47 -2.95 -0.80
C VAL A 122 -3.17 -2.89 0.70
N PRO A 123 -3.05 -4.03 1.43
CA PRO A 123 -2.71 -3.97 2.85
C PRO A 123 -1.29 -3.44 3.08
N PHE A 124 -0.34 -3.66 2.18
CA PHE A 124 1.00 -3.06 2.27
C PHE A 124 0.95 -1.53 2.21
N ALA A 125 0.19 -0.96 1.27
CA ALA A 125 0.00 0.48 1.17
C ALA A 125 -0.68 1.06 2.42
N PHE A 126 -1.71 0.37 2.93
CA PHE A 126 -2.41 0.78 4.15
C PHE A 126 -1.51 0.69 5.40
N SER A 127 -0.69 -0.35 5.48
CA SER A 127 0.31 -0.54 6.54
C SER A 127 1.37 0.57 6.54
N LEU A 128 1.89 0.95 5.35
CA LEU A 128 2.79 2.09 5.19
C LEU A 128 2.15 3.40 5.64
N LEU A 129 0.88 3.62 5.31
CA LEU A 129 0.14 4.80 5.73
C LEU A 129 0.02 4.86 7.25
N LYS A 130 -0.38 3.76 7.90
CA LYS A 130 -0.41 3.67 9.38
C LYS A 130 0.96 3.92 10.01
N LEU A 131 2.02 3.35 9.44
CA LEU A 131 3.39 3.54 9.93
C LEU A 131 3.82 5.02 9.84
N SER A 132 3.52 5.67 8.72
CA SER A 132 3.76 7.10 8.51
C SER A 132 3.00 7.95 9.54
N LEU A 133 1.71 7.65 9.72
CA LEU A 133 0.84 8.31 10.69
C LEU A 133 1.38 8.17 12.12
N ALA A 134 1.76 6.96 12.51
CA ALA A 134 2.32 6.70 13.82
C ALA A 134 3.65 7.44 14.03
N ARG A 135 4.51 7.52 13.01
CA ARG A 135 5.75 8.32 13.07
C ARG A 135 5.47 9.81 13.24
N PHE A 136 4.51 10.35 12.49
CA PHE A 136 4.08 11.74 12.61
C PHE A 136 3.57 12.05 14.02
N LEU A 137 2.68 11.20 14.54
CA LEU A 137 2.08 11.36 15.87
C LEU A 137 3.11 11.24 17.01
N ILE A 138 4.10 10.35 16.88
CA ILE A 138 5.17 10.18 17.89
C ILE A 138 6.14 11.37 17.89
N ARG A 139 6.43 11.94 16.70
CA ARG A 139 7.39 13.06 16.54
C ARG A 139 6.73 14.44 16.64
N CYS A 140 5.44 14.51 16.97
CA CYS A 140 4.72 15.78 17.04
C CYS A 140 5.32 16.66 18.16
N PRO A 141 5.78 17.89 17.86
CA PRO A 141 6.47 18.75 18.84
C PRO A 141 5.55 19.20 19.98
N LYS A 142 4.25 19.35 19.71
CA LYS A 142 3.23 19.66 20.72
C LYS A 142 2.69 18.42 21.46
N GLY A 143 3.28 17.25 21.22
CA GLY A 143 2.86 16.00 21.83
C GLY A 143 1.83 15.23 20.99
N THR A 144 1.72 13.94 21.31
CA THR A 144 0.94 12.97 20.53
C THR A 144 -0.55 13.24 20.56
N GLY A 145 -1.11 13.69 21.69
CA GLY A 145 -2.53 14.05 21.80
C GLY A 145 -2.93 15.18 20.85
N PHE A 146 -2.12 16.24 20.78
CA PHE A 146 -2.32 17.34 19.83
C PHE A 146 -2.26 16.85 18.37
N GLY A 147 -1.29 15.97 18.05
CA GLY A 147 -1.17 15.37 16.73
C GLY A 147 -2.41 14.56 16.31
N VAL A 148 -3.05 13.85 17.24
CA VAL A 148 -4.31 13.14 16.98
C VAL A 148 -5.42 14.12 16.63
N GLY A 149 -5.56 15.21 17.39
CA GLY A 149 -6.52 16.27 17.08
C GLY A 149 -6.28 16.89 15.71
N PHE A 150 -5.01 17.16 15.36
CA PHE A 150 -4.63 17.66 14.04
C PHE A 150 -5.04 16.71 12.92
N LEU A 151 -4.94 15.40 13.13
CA LEU A 151 -5.37 14.43 12.15
C LEU A 151 -6.87 14.51 11.87
N PHE A 152 -7.69 14.55 12.92
CA PHE A 152 -9.14 14.69 12.79
C PHE A 152 -9.52 15.99 12.07
N LEU A 153 -8.81 17.08 12.37
CA LEU A 153 -9.03 18.36 11.70
C LEU A 153 -8.69 18.28 10.21
N ALA A 154 -7.53 17.69 9.86
CA ALA A 154 -7.12 17.51 8.47
C ALA A 154 -8.13 16.65 7.68
N ILE A 155 -8.60 15.55 8.27
CA ILE A 155 -9.63 14.69 7.66
C ILE A 155 -10.93 15.49 7.45
N SER A 156 -11.32 16.33 8.41
CA SER A 156 -12.52 17.17 8.27
C SER A 156 -12.41 18.13 7.08
N PHE A 157 -11.23 18.72 6.83
CA PHE A 157 -11.00 19.61 5.70
C PHE A 157 -11.02 18.86 4.37
N ILE A 158 -10.44 17.64 4.33
CA ILE A 158 -10.51 16.78 3.14
C ILE A 158 -11.98 16.45 2.82
N CYS A 159 -12.76 16.01 3.82
CA CYS A 159 -14.18 15.70 3.64
C CYS A 159 -14.96 16.92 3.14
N ARG A 160 -14.64 18.12 3.65
CA ARG A 160 -15.25 19.37 3.19
C ARG A 160 -14.86 19.69 1.75
N GLY A 161 -13.59 19.53 1.39
CA GLY A 161 -13.11 19.74 0.02
C GLY A 161 -13.76 18.79 -0.99
N MET A 162 -14.01 17.53 -0.61
CA MET A 162 -14.72 16.56 -1.46
C MET A 162 -16.21 16.88 -1.66
N ASN A 163 -16.80 17.73 -0.82
CA ASN A 163 -18.17 18.20 -0.97
C ASN A 163 -18.28 19.49 -1.78
N ILE A 164 -17.16 20.11 -2.14
CA ILE A 164 -17.14 21.27 -3.01
C ILE A 164 -17.04 20.74 -4.44
N ASP A 165 -18.15 20.76 -5.17
CA ASP A 165 -18.13 20.59 -6.62
C ASP A 165 -17.51 21.86 -7.23
N TRP A 166 -16.43 21.69 -7.98
CA TRP A 166 -15.74 22.76 -8.71
C TRP A 166 -16.38 23.00 -10.08
#